data_AF-A0A0D7K6R6-F1
#
_entry.id   AF-A0A0D7K6R6-F1
#
_cell.length_a   1.000
_cell.length_b   1.000
_cell.length_c   1.000
_cell.angle_alpha   90.00
_cell.angle_beta   90.00
_cell.angle_gamma   90.00
#
_symmetry.space_group_name_H-M   'P 1'
#
loop_
_entity.id
_entity.type
_entity.pdbx_description
1 polymer ?
#
loop_
_entity_poly.entity_id
_entity_poly.type
_entity_poly.pdbx_seq_one_letter_code
_entity_poly.pdbx_strand_id
1 'polypeptide(L)'
;KQRRTVKQIYADLQALGYTGSYNRVAAFVRLWQEQRLVAQQTTGRGTFVPLAFGPGEAFQFDWSEDWAVLAGVRTKLQVAHFKLSHSRAFYLRAYLLQTHEMLFDAHNHAFVVLGGVPRRGIYDNMRTAIDRVRRGKERDVNARFAAMVSHFLFEAEFCNPASGWEKGQVEKNVRDARHRLWQVVPPFPSLPDLNAWLEERCVALWHEIEHGKLAGTVADVWAEERAALMPVPRPFDGFVEHTKRVSPTCLIHFERNRYSVPAPYANRPVSLRVYADRLVVAAEGQIICEHQRLIERNHHGAGQTVYDWRHYLAVLQRKPGALRNGAPFQELPVAFKRLQTALLKQPGGDREMVEVLALVLHHDEQAVLAAVELALESGAASKTHILNVLHRLLDGKPAPAPVTSPQALKLAVEPQANVLRYDQLREVRYAS
;
A
#
# COMPACT_ATOMS: atom_id res chain seq x y z
N LYS A 1 -16.72 -1.51 30.70
CA LYS A 1 -16.80 -1.14 32.14
C LYS A 1 -15.53 -0.37 32.50
N GLN A 2 -15.63 0.92 32.85
CA GLN A 2 -14.47 1.74 33.23
C GLN A 2 -13.85 1.25 34.54
N ARG A 3 -12.52 1.15 34.56
CA ARG A 3 -11.74 0.70 35.72
C ARG A 3 -11.61 1.87 36.69
N ARG A 4 -12.22 1.78 37.88
CA ARG A 4 -12.15 2.84 38.90
C ARG A 4 -10.71 3.01 39.37
N THR A 5 -10.28 4.26 39.52
CA THR A 5 -8.95 4.60 40.03
C THR A 5 -8.92 4.52 41.56
N VAL A 6 -7.73 4.34 42.15
CA VAL A 6 -7.57 4.29 43.62
C VAL A 6 -8.05 5.57 44.29
N LYS A 7 -7.94 6.71 43.61
CA LYS A 7 -8.49 8.00 44.08
C LYS A 7 -10.02 8.00 44.13
N GLN A 8 -10.69 7.41 43.14
CA GLN A 8 -12.15 7.26 43.15
C GLN A 8 -12.61 6.31 44.26
N ILE A 9 -11.90 5.20 44.47
CA ILE A 9 -12.19 4.26 45.57
C ILE A 9 -12.04 4.94 46.92
N TYR A 10 -11.02 5.78 47.11
CA TYR A 10 -10.83 6.53 48.35
C TYR A 10 -11.95 7.56 48.57
N ALA A 11 -12.33 8.33 47.54
CA ALA A 11 -13.43 9.29 47.63
C ALA A 11 -14.77 8.62 47.97
N ASP A 12 -15.05 7.46 47.35
CA ASP A 12 -16.24 6.65 47.65
C ASP A 12 -16.23 6.18 49.13
N LEU A 13 -15.07 5.78 49.65
CA LEU A 13 -14.93 5.35 51.05
C LEU A 13 -15.10 6.51 52.03
N GLN A 14 -14.59 7.70 51.71
CA GLN A 14 -14.79 8.89 52.54
C GLN A 14 -16.28 9.26 52.64
N ALA A 15 -17.03 9.15 51.54
CA ALA A 15 -18.47 9.38 51.54
C ALA A 15 -19.25 8.36 52.40
N LEU A 16 -18.67 7.18 52.63
CA LEU A 16 -19.23 6.13 53.50
C LEU A 16 -18.72 6.23 54.96
N GLY A 17 -18.02 7.31 55.33
CA GLY A 17 -17.57 7.57 56.69
C GLY A 17 -16.16 7.05 57.03
N TYR A 18 -15.36 6.67 56.03
CA TYR A 18 -13.96 6.31 56.27
C TYR A 18 -13.12 7.53 56.63
N THR A 19 -12.56 7.55 57.84
CA THR A 19 -11.72 8.64 58.37
C THR A 19 -10.22 8.41 58.23
N GLY A 20 -9.80 7.30 57.61
CA GLY A 20 -8.39 6.97 57.40
C GLY A 20 -7.77 7.69 56.20
N SER A 21 -6.44 7.54 56.04
CA SER A 21 -5.71 8.24 54.98
C SER A 21 -5.73 7.51 53.64
N TYR A 22 -5.64 8.28 52.55
CA TYR A 22 -5.47 7.76 51.18
C TYR A 22 -4.35 6.73 51.07
N ASN A 23 -3.23 6.93 51.78
CA ASN A 23 -2.08 6.04 51.76
C ASN A 23 -2.42 4.63 52.29
N ARG A 24 -3.33 4.52 53.26
CA ARG A 24 -3.80 3.21 53.77
C ARG A 24 -4.68 2.50 52.75
N VAL A 25 -5.56 3.22 52.07
CA VAL A 25 -6.38 2.66 50.97
C VAL A 25 -5.50 2.26 49.78
N ALA A 26 -4.51 3.08 49.42
CA ALA A 26 -3.56 2.75 48.35
C ALA A 26 -2.69 1.53 48.69
N ALA A 27 -2.22 1.43 49.93
CA ALA A 27 -1.49 0.25 50.41
C ALA A 27 -2.37 -1.00 50.38
N PHE A 28 -3.61 -0.92 50.89
CA PHE A 28 -4.56 -2.02 50.84
C PHE A 28 -4.89 -2.45 49.41
N VAL A 29 -5.11 -1.50 48.49
CA VAL A 29 -5.39 -1.81 47.08
C VAL A 29 -4.17 -2.45 46.40
N ARG A 30 -2.94 -2.02 46.72
CA ARG A 30 -1.72 -2.68 46.21
C ARG A 30 -1.60 -4.11 46.73
N LEU A 31 -1.79 -4.30 48.03
CA LEU A 31 -1.71 -5.61 48.68
C LEU A 31 -2.83 -6.55 48.20
N TRP A 32 -4.04 -6.02 47.99
CA TRP A 32 -5.15 -6.74 47.37
C TRP A 32 -4.88 -7.07 45.89
N GLN A 33 -4.24 -6.17 45.14
CA GLN A 33 -3.83 -6.45 43.76
C GLN A 33 -2.74 -7.51 43.70
N GLU A 34 -1.75 -7.46 44.59
CA GLU A 34 -0.70 -8.48 44.73
C GLU A 34 -1.27 -9.82 45.16
N GLN A 35 -2.14 -9.87 46.17
CA GLN A 35 -2.84 -11.08 46.60
C GLN A 35 -3.75 -11.62 45.50
N ARG A 36 -4.39 -10.76 44.72
CA ARG A 36 -5.17 -11.18 43.54
C ARG A 36 -4.28 -11.67 42.41
N LEU A 37 -3.08 -11.12 42.24
CA LEU A 37 -2.07 -11.60 41.30
C LEU A 37 -1.56 -12.98 41.71
N VAL A 38 -1.23 -13.16 42.99
CA VAL A 38 -0.77 -14.43 43.58
C VAL A 38 -1.88 -15.47 43.57
N ALA A 39 -3.11 -15.09 43.90
CA ALA A 39 -4.28 -15.96 43.78
C ALA A 39 -4.53 -16.33 42.31
N GLN A 40 -4.46 -15.39 41.36
CA GLN A 40 -4.54 -15.71 39.93
C GLN A 40 -3.40 -16.62 39.45
N GLN A 41 -2.21 -16.53 40.05
CA GLN A 41 -1.08 -17.42 39.77
C GLN A 41 -1.24 -18.82 40.39
N THR A 42 -2.01 -18.99 41.47
CA THR A 42 -2.16 -20.26 42.22
C THR A 42 -3.49 -20.97 42.01
N THR A 43 -4.60 -20.26 41.77
CA THR A 43 -5.96 -20.85 41.61
C THR A 43 -6.42 -20.96 40.16
N GLY A 44 -5.54 -20.67 39.19
CA GLY A 44 -5.84 -20.67 37.76
C GLY A 44 -5.03 -21.65 36.89
N ARG A 45 -4.21 -22.53 37.48
CA ARG A 45 -3.59 -23.62 36.72
C ARG A 45 -4.59 -24.75 36.59
N GLY A 46 -5.53 -24.61 35.65
CA GLY A 46 -6.23 -25.78 35.13
C GLY A 46 -5.22 -26.87 34.76
N THR A 47 -5.61 -28.13 34.86
CA THR A 47 -4.79 -29.23 34.36
C THR A 47 -4.73 -29.11 32.84
N PHE A 48 -3.56 -28.83 32.28
CA PHE A 48 -3.38 -28.68 30.83
C PHE A 48 -2.89 -30.00 30.24
N VAL A 49 -3.53 -30.44 29.16
CA VAL A 49 -3.01 -31.53 28.34
C VAL A 49 -2.04 -30.92 27.32
N PRO A 50 -0.77 -31.33 27.28
CA PRO A 50 0.16 -30.89 26.24
C PRO A 50 -0.39 -31.25 24.85
N LEU A 51 -0.45 -30.27 23.96
CA LEU A 51 -0.87 -30.50 22.58
C LEU A 51 0.34 -30.99 21.78
N ALA A 52 0.13 -32.02 20.96
CA ALA A 52 1.13 -32.53 20.04
C ALA A 52 0.55 -32.45 18.63
N PHE A 53 1.28 -31.79 17.73
CA PHE A 53 0.92 -31.64 16.33
C PHE A 53 1.94 -32.38 15.46
N GLY A 54 1.45 -33.12 14.48
CA GLY A 54 2.27 -33.75 13.45
C GLY A 54 2.78 -32.75 12.40
N PRO A 55 3.78 -33.14 11.60
CA PRO A 55 4.28 -32.32 10.49
C PRO A 55 3.15 -31.93 9.53
N GLY A 56 3.07 -30.64 9.19
CA GLY A 56 2.09 -30.09 8.25
C GLY A 56 0.65 -30.09 8.75
N GLU A 57 0.43 -30.44 10.02
CA GLU A 57 -0.92 -30.59 10.56
C GLU A 57 -1.62 -29.24 10.73
N ALA A 58 -0.97 -28.27 11.38
CA ALA A 58 -1.62 -27.03 11.74
C ALA A 58 -0.68 -25.82 11.79
N PHE A 59 -1.20 -24.64 11.44
CA PHE A 59 -0.62 -23.35 11.82
C PHE A 59 -1.54 -22.60 12.78
N GLN A 60 -0.95 -21.64 13.49
CA GLN A 60 -1.67 -20.66 14.29
C GLN A 60 -1.52 -19.29 13.64
N PHE A 61 -2.63 -18.55 13.61
CA PHE A 61 -2.66 -17.17 13.18
C PHE A 61 -3.16 -16.27 14.31
N ASP A 62 -2.48 -15.14 14.51
CA ASP A 62 -2.90 -14.11 15.45
C ASP A 62 -2.57 -12.70 14.95
N TRP A 63 -3.29 -11.73 15.48
CA TRP A 63 -3.01 -10.31 15.27
C TRP A 63 -2.42 -9.69 16.53
N SER A 64 -1.38 -8.89 16.36
CA SER A 64 -0.88 -8.03 17.43
C SER A 64 -0.81 -6.57 17.04
N GLU A 65 -0.66 -5.71 18.05
CA GLU A 65 -0.29 -4.32 17.86
C GLU A 65 1.15 -4.11 18.31
N ASP A 66 1.94 -3.48 17.45
CA ASP A 66 3.33 -3.10 17.72
C ASP A 66 3.61 -1.71 17.11
N TRP A 67 4.81 -1.18 17.32
CA TRP A 67 5.21 0.14 16.84
C TRP A 67 6.54 0.05 16.12
N ALA A 68 6.68 0.76 15.01
CA ALA A 68 7.95 0.96 14.31
C ALA A 68 8.11 2.42 13.89
N VAL A 69 9.33 2.82 13.54
CA VAL A 69 9.60 4.14 12.96
C VAL A 69 9.64 4.00 11.44
N LEU A 70 8.67 4.60 10.76
CA LEU A 70 8.53 4.61 9.29
C LEU A 70 8.67 6.05 8.78
N ALA A 71 9.57 6.29 7.83
CA ALA A 71 9.89 7.63 7.32
C ALA A 71 10.16 8.65 8.43
N GLY A 72 10.83 8.22 9.52
CA GLY A 72 11.09 9.07 10.70
C GLY A 72 9.91 9.27 11.65
N VAL A 73 8.74 8.68 11.38
CA VAL A 73 7.52 8.81 12.20
C VAL A 73 7.25 7.51 12.95
N ARG A 74 6.99 7.61 14.27
CA ARG A 74 6.59 6.46 15.08
C ARG A 74 5.15 6.06 14.73
N THR A 75 5.00 4.97 13.99
CA THR A 75 3.73 4.50 13.45
C THR A 75 3.26 3.25 14.19
N LYS A 76 1.98 3.25 14.60
CA LYS A 76 1.33 2.06 15.14
C LYS A 76 1.06 1.09 14.01
N LEU A 77 1.37 -0.17 14.23
CA LEU A 77 1.20 -1.25 13.26
C LEU A 77 0.26 -2.32 13.79
N GLN A 78 -0.24 -3.12 12.87
CA GLN A 78 -1.03 -4.31 13.10
C GLN A 78 -0.24 -5.44 12.47
N VAL A 79 0.22 -6.38 13.27
CA VAL A 79 1.16 -7.41 12.82
C VAL A 79 0.42 -8.73 12.75
N ALA A 80 0.42 -9.34 11.58
CA ALA A 80 -0.04 -10.70 11.36
C ALA A 80 1.07 -11.66 11.77
N HIS A 81 0.74 -12.62 12.62
CA HIS A 81 1.64 -13.66 13.09
C HIS A 81 1.17 -15.00 12.54
N PHE A 82 2.06 -15.71 11.86
CA PHE A 82 1.86 -17.08 11.46
C PHE A 82 2.87 -17.96 12.18
N LYS A 83 2.45 -19.14 12.62
CA LYS A 83 3.36 -20.11 13.22
C LYS A 83 2.92 -21.54 12.93
N LEU A 84 3.80 -22.34 12.36
CA LEU A 84 3.62 -23.79 12.23
C LEU A 84 3.64 -24.43 13.62
N SER A 85 2.70 -25.34 13.87
CA SER A 85 2.53 -25.93 15.21
C SER A 85 3.56 -27.03 15.50
N HIS A 86 4.08 -27.70 14.45
CA HIS A 86 5.09 -28.73 14.58
C HIS A 86 6.51 -28.14 14.66
N SER A 87 7.05 -27.57 13.56
CA SER A 87 8.41 -27.00 13.53
C SER A 87 8.58 -25.72 14.32
N ARG A 88 7.48 -25.00 14.62
CA ARG A 88 7.49 -23.67 15.24
C ARG A 88 8.04 -22.56 14.35
N ALA A 89 8.30 -22.84 13.06
CA ALA A 89 8.64 -21.82 12.08
C ALA A 89 7.53 -20.75 12.05
N PHE A 90 7.92 -19.49 11.98
CA PHE A 90 6.99 -18.37 12.12
C PHE A 90 7.29 -17.24 11.14
N TYR A 91 6.24 -16.54 10.73
CA TYR A 91 6.32 -15.41 9.81
C TYR A 91 5.52 -14.23 10.34
N LEU A 92 6.10 -13.03 10.23
CA LEU A 92 5.48 -11.78 10.66
C LEU A 92 5.31 -10.84 9.48
N ARG A 93 4.15 -10.20 9.38
CA ARG A 93 3.91 -9.14 8.40
C ARG A 93 3.14 -7.99 9.02
N ALA A 94 3.65 -6.78 8.86
CA ALA A 94 3.07 -5.57 9.42
C ALA A 94 2.15 -4.86 8.41
N TYR A 95 1.08 -4.30 8.96
CA TYR A 95 0.06 -3.53 8.26
C TYR A 95 -0.33 -2.28 9.05
N LEU A 96 -0.99 -1.33 8.38
CA LEU A 96 -1.53 -0.14 9.03
C LEU A 96 -2.89 -0.40 9.71
N LEU A 97 -3.66 -1.40 9.22
CA LEU A 97 -4.99 -1.76 9.71
C LEU A 97 -5.12 -3.29 9.87
N GLN A 98 -6.27 -3.75 10.37
CA GLN A 98 -6.66 -5.16 10.44
C GLN A 98 -7.95 -5.35 9.62
N THR A 99 -7.83 -5.37 8.30
CA THR A 99 -8.96 -5.52 7.38
C THR A 99 -8.90 -6.87 6.65
N HIS A 100 -9.96 -7.23 5.93
CA HIS A 100 -10.06 -8.55 5.28
C HIS A 100 -9.00 -8.71 4.17
N GLU A 101 -8.82 -7.69 3.34
CA GLU A 101 -7.81 -7.70 2.29
C GLU A 101 -6.38 -7.82 2.84
N MET A 102 -6.11 -7.29 4.03
CA MET A 102 -4.81 -7.46 4.72
C MET A 102 -4.66 -8.85 5.32
N LEU A 103 -5.75 -9.44 5.84
CA LEU A 103 -5.75 -10.84 6.28
C LEU A 103 -5.41 -11.77 5.11
N PHE A 104 -6.03 -11.55 3.94
CA PHE A 104 -5.82 -12.37 2.75
C PHE A 104 -4.40 -12.19 2.19
N ASP A 105 -3.91 -10.96 2.11
CA ASP A 105 -2.52 -10.66 1.76
C ASP A 105 -1.52 -11.37 2.69
N ALA A 106 -1.80 -11.38 3.99
CA ALA A 106 -0.91 -12.00 4.97
C ALA A 106 -0.79 -13.52 4.75
N HIS A 107 -1.88 -14.20 4.38
CA HIS A 107 -1.87 -15.63 4.07
C HIS A 107 -1.09 -15.92 2.77
N ASN A 108 -1.28 -15.10 1.73
CA ASN A 108 -0.51 -15.21 0.48
C ASN A 108 0.99 -15.17 0.76
N HIS A 109 1.44 -14.18 1.55
CA HIS A 109 2.86 -14.04 1.89
C HIS A 109 3.35 -15.16 2.81
N ALA A 110 2.61 -15.47 3.88
CA ALA A 110 3.04 -16.45 4.87
C ALA A 110 3.24 -17.84 4.26
N PHE A 111 2.30 -18.31 3.43
CA PHE A 111 2.42 -19.66 2.84
C PHE A 111 3.56 -19.77 1.83
N VAL A 112 3.88 -18.68 1.12
CA VAL A 112 5.07 -18.63 0.27
C VAL A 112 6.34 -18.76 1.10
N VAL A 113 6.48 -17.98 2.17
CA VAL A 113 7.69 -17.99 3.03
C VAL A 113 7.84 -19.29 3.80
N LEU A 114 6.74 -19.83 4.33
CA LEU A 114 6.73 -21.13 5.01
C LEU A 114 6.95 -22.31 4.05
N GLY A 115 6.82 -22.09 2.74
CA GLY A 115 7.05 -23.09 1.70
C GLY A 115 5.93 -24.10 1.53
N GLY A 116 4.71 -23.80 1.99
CA GLY A 116 3.56 -24.70 1.91
C GLY A 116 2.39 -24.31 2.80
N VAL A 117 1.26 -25.00 2.61
CA VAL A 117 0.02 -24.80 3.36
C VAL A 117 -0.23 -25.98 4.31
N PRO A 118 -0.39 -25.76 5.62
CA PRO A 118 -0.77 -26.83 6.55
C PRO A 118 -2.24 -27.22 6.42
N ARG A 119 -2.61 -28.40 6.91
CA ARG A 119 -3.97 -28.94 6.80
C ARG A 119 -5.01 -28.15 7.58
N ARG A 120 -4.62 -27.55 8.70
CA ARG A 120 -5.51 -26.80 9.59
C ARG A 120 -4.94 -25.41 9.92
N GLY A 121 -5.81 -24.41 9.96
CA GLY A 121 -5.50 -23.06 10.43
C GLY A 121 -6.24 -22.79 11.73
N ILE A 122 -5.52 -22.50 12.80
CA ILE A 122 -6.07 -22.20 14.13
C ILE A 122 -6.09 -20.69 14.33
N TYR A 123 -7.27 -20.17 14.61
CA TYR A 123 -7.56 -18.74 14.67
C TYR A 123 -8.19 -18.36 16.01
N ASP A 124 -7.90 -17.14 16.48
CA ASP A 124 -8.75 -16.50 17.50
C ASP A 124 -10.11 -16.08 16.90
N ASN A 125 -11.09 -15.75 17.74
CA ASN A 125 -12.39 -15.21 17.30
C ASN A 125 -12.26 -13.76 16.80
N MET A 126 -11.48 -13.56 15.74
CA MET A 126 -11.25 -12.26 15.14
C MET A 126 -12.40 -11.88 14.21
N ARG A 127 -12.79 -10.60 14.27
CA ARG A 127 -13.86 -10.03 13.43
C ARG A 127 -13.53 -10.06 11.93
N THR A 128 -12.27 -10.18 11.56
CA THR A 128 -11.82 -10.28 10.16
C THR A 128 -12.04 -11.66 9.54
N ALA A 129 -12.42 -12.67 10.33
CA ALA A 129 -12.77 -14.01 9.86
C ALA A 129 -14.23 -14.40 10.17
N ILE A 130 -14.90 -13.66 11.07
CA ILE A 130 -16.23 -13.99 11.59
C ILE A 130 -17.17 -12.80 11.43
N ASP A 131 -18.27 -12.98 10.68
CA ASP A 131 -19.32 -11.97 10.52
C ASP A 131 -20.26 -11.94 11.74
N ARG A 132 -20.63 -13.10 12.29
CA ARG A 132 -21.44 -13.24 13.53
C ARG A 132 -21.11 -14.52 14.31
N VAL A 133 -21.08 -14.41 15.65
CA VAL A 133 -20.95 -15.55 16.57
C VAL A 133 -22.37 -16.00 16.99
N ARG A 134 -22.75 -17.26 16.69
CA ARG A 134 -24.03 -17.86 17.14
C ARG A 134 -23.82 -18.69 18.44
N ARG A 135 -24.91 -19.20 19.03
CA ARG A 135 -24.83 -20.09 20.21
C ARG A 135 -24.18 -21.43 19.80
N GLY A 136 -23.07 -21.81 20.44
CA GLY A 136 -22.39 -23.10 20.23
C GLY A 136 -21.08 -22.98 19.43
N LYS A 137 -20.72 -24.03 18.67
CA LYS A 137 -19.52 -24.09 17.79
C LYS A 137 -19.75 -23.54 16.37
N GLU A 138 -20.98 -23.14 16.03
CA GLU A 138 -21.35 -22.63 14.71
C GLU A 138 -21.04 -21.12 14.60
N ARG A 139 -20.33 -20.73 13.54
CA ARG A 139 -19.98 -19.34 13.24
C ARG A 139 -20.42 -19.00 11.81
N ASP A 140 -20.97 -17.81 11.60
CA ASP A 140 -21.17 -17.26 10.26
C ASP A 140 -19.80 -16.73 9.79
N VAL A 141 -19.06 -17.60 9.07
CA VAL A 141 -17.75 -17.28 8.52
C VAL A 141 -17.93 -16.32 7.34
N ASN A 142 -17.09 -15.29 7.27
CA ASN A 142 -17.12 -14.34 6.17
C ASN A 142 -16.96 -15.08 4.83
N ALA A 143 -17.86 -14.84 3.87
CA ALA A 143 -17.87 -15.59 2.61
C ALA A 143 -16.54 -15.53 1.84
N ARG A 144 -15.82 -14.40 1.93
CA ARG A 144 -14.49 -14.24 1.31
C ARG A 144 -13.41 -14.99 2.07
N PHE A 145 -13.48 -15.04 3.39
CA PHE A 145 -12.59 -15.89 4.19
C PHE A 145 -12.82 -17.38 3.87
N ALA A 146 -14.07 -17.83 3.78
CA ALA A 146 -14.39 -19.20 3.36
C ALA A 146 -13.87 -19.51 1.95
N ALA A 147 -13.93 -18.54 1.02
CA ALA A 147 -13.35 -18.68 -0.31
C ALA A 147 -11.81 -18.80 -0.27
N MET A 148 -11.13 -18.03 0.59
CA MET A 148 -9.68 -18.15 0.80
C MET A 148 -9.30 -19.52 1.38
N VAL A 149 -10.00 -19.96 2.41
CA VAL A 149 -9.82 -21.28 3.06
C VAL A 149 -9.97 -22.39 2.02
N SER A 150 -11.02 -22.31 1.19
CA SER A 150 -11.25 -23.27 0.10
C SER A 150 -10.19 -23.21 -0.99
N HIS A 151 -9.68 -22.02 -1.31
CA HIS A 151 -8.63 -21.82 -2.31
C HIS A 151 -7.29 -22.44 -1.88
N PHE A 152 -6.94 -22.32 -0.60
CA PHE A 152 -5.72 -22.91 -0.03
C PHE A 152 -5.91 -24.35 0.49
N LEU A 153 -7.14 -24.87 0.48
CA LEU A 153 -7.47 -26.25 0.85
C LEU A 153 -7.12 -26.64 2.30
N PHE A 154 -7.19 -25.70 3.24
CA PHE A 154 -7.03 -26.00 4.67
C PHE A 154 -8.36 -25.92 5.42
N GLU A 155 -8.43 -26.51 6.61
CA GLU A 155 -9.60 -26.40 7.51
C GLU A 155 -9.39 -25.27 8.53
N ALA A 156 -10.35 -24.35 8.65
CA ALA A 156 -10.28 -23.26 9.62
C ALA A 156 -10.93 -23.63 10.97
N GLU A 157 -10.17 -23.57 12.04
CA GLU A 157 -10.63 -23.80 13.41
C GLU A 157 -10.54 -22.53 14.25
N PHE A 158 -11.63 -22.20 14.94
CA PHE A 158 -11.70 -21.06 15.84
C PHE A 158 -11.74 -21.51 17.29
N CYS A 159 -10.84 -20.97 18.11
CA CYS A 159 -10.81 -21.22 19.55
C CYS A 159 -12.13 -20.78 20.21
N ASN A 160 -12.53 -21.42 21.31
CA ASN A 160 -13.74 -21.01 22.04
C ASN A 160 -13.52 -19.65 22.76
N PRO A 161 -14.54 -18.76 22.78
CA PRO A 161 -14.47 -17.53 23.56
C PRO A 161 -14.13 -17.84 25.03
N ALA A 162 -13.19 -17.09 25.61
CA ALA A 162 -12.68 -17.28 26.98
C ALA A 162 -11.89 -18.58 27.25
N SER A 163 -11.40 -19.27 26.21
CA SER A 163 -10.58 -20.48 26.35
C SER A 163 -9.08 -20.25 26.10
N GLY A 164 -8.48 -19.29 26.79
CA GLY A 164 -7.02 -19.04 26.74
C GLY A 164 -6.16 -20.23 27.20
N TRP A 165 -6.77 -21.27 27.75
CA TRP A 165 -6.14 -22.48 28.25
C TRP A 165 -5.76 -23.49 27.13
N GLU A 166 -6.37 -23.41 25.95
CA GLU A 166 -6.00 -24.23 24.78
C GLU A 166 -4.72 -23.72 24.08
N LYS A 167 -4.23 -22.52 24.41
CA LYS A 167 -3.05 -21.86 23.80
C LYS A 167 -1.77 -21.94 24.66
N GLY A 168 -1.81 -22.64 25.80
CA GLY A 168 -0.82 -22.53 26.88
C GLY A 168 0.61 -22.99 26.57
N GLN A 169 0.82 -23.89 25.59
CA GLN A 169 2.17 -24.37 25.26
C GLN A 169 2.88 -23.49 24.22
N VAL A 170 2.11 -22.74 23.42
CA VAL A 170 2.62 -21.94 22.30
C VAL A 170 2.84 -20.48 22.70
N GLU A 171 2.04 -19.94 23.62
CA GLU A 171 2.11 -18.54 24.06
C GLU A 171 3.46 -18.14 24.66
N LYS A 172 4.13 -19.02 25.43
CA LYS A 172 5.36 -18.62 26.14
C LYS A 172 6.53 -18.38 25.18
N ASN A 173 6.77 -19.30 24.24
CA ASN A 173 7.88 -19.19 23.28
C ASN A 173 7.63 -18.13 22.19
N VAL A 174 6.37 -17.94 21.75
CA VAL A 174 6.02 -16.89 20.78
C VAL A 174 6.16 -15.50 21.39
N ARG A 175 5.73 -15.33 22.64
CA ARG A 175 5.87 -14.07 23.36
C ARG A 175 7.34 -13.72 23.59
N ASP A 176 8.18 -14.72 23.87
CA ASP A 176 9.62 -14.53 24.06
C ASP A 176 10.36 -14.16 22.74
N ALA A 177 10.05 -14.82 21.62
CA ALA A 177 10.61 -14.47 20.31
C ALA A 177 10.11 -13.11 19.81
N ARG A 178 8.83 -12.78 20.05
CA ARG A 178 8.22 -11.49 19.71
C ARG A 178 8.93 -10.34 20.43
N HIS A 179 9.17 -10.46 21.73
CA HIS A 179 9.88 -9.43 22.48
C HIS A 179 11.31 -9.21 21.95
N ARG A 180 12.02 -10.28 21.56
CA ARG A 180 13.38 -10.16 21.00
C ARG A 180 13.38 -9.49 19.62
N LEU A 181 12.42 -9.81 18.75
CA LEU A 181 12.34 -9.26 17.40
C LEU A 181 11.98 -7.76 17.43
N TRP A 182 10.99 -7.37 18.22
CA TRP A 182 10.50 -5.99 18.27
C TRP A 182 11.40 -5.01 19.03
N GLN A 183 12.31 -5.48 19.89
CA GLN A 183 13.23 -4.63 20.63
C GLN A 183 14.33 -3.99 19.75
N VAL A 184 14.66 -4.62 18.63
CA VAL A 184 15.84 -4.26 17.81
C VAL A 184 15.43 -3.72 16.44
N VAL A 185 14.14 -3.43 16.21
CA VAL A 185 13.64 -2.99 14.89
C VAL A 185 14.23 -1.61 14.56
N PRO A 186 15.06 -1.50 13.50
CA PRO A 186 15.62 -0.23 13.09
C PRO A 186 14.53 0.65 12.43
N PRO A 187 14.78 1.96 12.25
CA PRO A 187 13.90 2.80 11.46
C PRO A 187 13.95 2.41 9.98
N PHE A 188 12.81 2.46 9.29
CA PHE A 188 12.69 2.15 7.87
C PHE A 188 12.11 3.32 7.06
N PRO A 189 12.42 3.46 5.77
CA PRO A 189 11.81 4.48 4.92
C PRO A 189 10.33 4.21 4.65
N SER A 190 9.94 2.94 4.49
CA SER A 190 8.56 2.56 4.17
C SER A 190 8.11 1.27 4.85
N LEU A 191 6.79 1.00 4.81
CA LEU A 191 6.22 -0.25 5.32
C LEU A 191 6.68 -1.48 4.51
N PRO A 192 6.77 -1.44 3.16
CA PRO A 192 7.41 -2.50 2.39
C PRO A 192 8.82 -2.85 2.86
N ASP A 193 9.67 -1.86 3.15
CA ASP A 193 11.05 -2.10 3.62
C ASP A 193 11.07 -2.81 4.98
N LEU A 194 10.19 -2.39 5.90
CA LEU A 194 10.02 -3.08 7.19
C LEU A 194 9.58 -4.53 6.98
N ASN A 195 8.64 -4.78 6.06
CA ASN A 195 8.14 -6.14 5.80
C ASN A 195 9.19 -7.04 5.17
N ALA A 196 10.02 -6.52 4.26
CA ALA A 196 11.17 -7.25 3.72
C ALA A 196 12.15 -7.64 4.83
N TRP A 197 12.49 -6.70 5.72
CA TRP A 197 13.34 -6.99 6.86
C TRP A 197 12.73 -7.98 7.86
N LEU A 198 11.42 -7.87 8.14
CA LEU A 198 10.72 -8.81 9.02
C LEU A 198 10.79 -10.24 8.48
N GLU A 199 10.63 -10.42 7.17
CA GLU A 199 10.73 -11.71 6.50
C GLU A 199 12.13 -12.31 6.66
N GLU A 200 13.17 -11.55 6.29
CA GLU A 200 14.56 -11.97 6.44
C GLU A 200 14.90 -12.32 7.90
N ARG A 201 14.45 -11.48 8.85
CA ARG A 201 14.72 -11.70 10.27
C ARG A 201 14.00 -12.92 10.81
N CYS A 202 12.79 -13.22 10.34
CA CYS A 202 12.07 -14.45 10.72
C CYS A 202 12.88 -15.68 10.30
N VAL A 203 13.33 -15.75 9.03
CA VAL A 203 14.10 -16.89 8.51
C VAL A 203 15.45 -17.03 9.22
N ALA A 204 16.14 -15.92 9.50
CA ALA A 204 17.38 -15.94 10.27
C ALA A 204 17.16 -16.53 11.68
N LEU A 205 16.10 -16.11 12.37
CA LEU A 205 15.76 -16.60 13.71
C LEU A 205 15.42 -18.09 13.74
N TRP A 206 14.91 -18.67 12.64
CA TRP A 206 14.67 -20.12 12.59
C TRP A 206 15.96 -20.92 12.78
N HIS A 207 17.10 -20.39 12.32
CA HIS A 207 18.42 -21.00 12.48
C HIS A 207 19.07 -20.71 13.84
N GLU A 208 18.66 -19.63 14.52
CA GLU A 208 19.19 -19.24 15.83
C GLU A 208 18.44 -19.91 17.01
N ILE A 209 17.17 -20.27 16.80
CA ILE A 209 16.28 -20.76 17.85
C ILE A 209 16.29 -22.29 17.89
N GLU A 210 16.78 -22.84 18.99
CA GLU A 210 16.62 -24.27 19.32
C GLU A 210 15.14 -24.65 19.43
N HIS A 211 14.77 -25.78 18.83
CA HIS A 211 13.39 -26.24 18.91
C HIS A 211 13.02 -26.64 20.36
N GLY A 212 13.97 -27.17 21.14
CA GLY A 212 13.78 -27.49 22.56
C GLY A 212 12.77 -28.61 22.86
N LYS A 213 12.33 -29.38 21.85
CA LYS A 213 11.51 -30.60 22.01
C LYS A 213 11.94 -31.68 21.03
N LEU A 214 12.19 -31.29 19.79
CA LEU A 214 12.87 -32.08 18.78
C LEU A 214 14.33 -31.63 18.71
N ALA A 215 15.19 -32.46 18.11
CA ALA A 215 16.61 -32.17 17.97
C ALA A 215 16.84 -31.05 16.96
N GLY A 216 17.81 -30.18 17.23
CA GLY A 216 18.20 -29.09 16.36
C GLY A 216 17.35 -27.84 16.46
N THR A 217 17.55 -26.97 15.49
CA THR A 217 16.94 -25.65 15.39
C THR A 217 15.53 -25.73 14.79
N VAL A 218 14.79 -24.62 14.86
CA VAL A 218 13.50 -24.49 14.18
C VAL A 218 13.66 -24.68 12.67
N ALA A 219 14.77 -24.23 12.07
CA ALA A 219 15.07 -24.40 10.66
C ALA A 219 15.25 -25.88 10.28
N ASP A 220 15.94 -26.67 11.11
CA ASP A 220 16.17 -28.10 10.86
C ASP A 220 14.83 -28.86 10.82
N VAL A 221 13.98 -28.64 11.83
CA VAL A 221 12.66 -29.28 11.91
C VAL A 221 11.73 -28.77 10.80
N TRP A 222 11.80 -27.49 10.44
CA TRP A 222 11.03 -26.94 9.32
C TRP A 222 11.43 -27.56 7.98
N ALA A 223 12.72 -27.80 7.74
CA ALA A 223 13.21 -28.42 6.52
C ALA A 223 12.60 -29.83 6.33
N GLU A 224 12.46 -30.59 7.42
CA GLU A 224 11.76 -31.88 7.42
C GLU A 224 10.23 -31.72 7.25
N GLU A 225 9.62 -30.79 7.98
CA GLU A 225 8.17 -30.54 7.91
C GLU A 225 7.71 -30.08 6.52
N ARG A 226 8.55 -29.37 5.76
CA ARG A 226 8.19 -28.78 4.47
C ARG A 226 7.66 -29.82 3.48
N ALA A 227 8.17 -31.06 3.53
CA ALA A 227 7.71 -32.16 2.68
C ALA A 227 6.28 -32.64 3.00
N ALA A 228 5.78 -32.36 4.20
CA ALA A 228 4.43 -32.71 4.65
C ALA A 228 3.39 -31.60 4.41
N LEU A 229 3.82 -30.41 4.00
CA LEU A 229 2.93 -29.29 3.68
C LEU A 229 2.28 -29.50 2.30
N MET A 230 1.05 -29.00 2.15
CA MET A 230 0.39 -28.95 0.85
C MET A 230 1.05 -27.88 -0.03
N PRO A 231 1.09 -28.07 -1.37
CA PRO A 231 1.67 -27.09 -2.27
C PRO A 231 0.93 -25.76 -2.21
N VAL A 232 1.66 -24.65 -2.30
CA VAL A 232 1.06 -23.32 -2.36
C VAL A 232 0.44 -23.13 -3.75
N PRO A 233 -0.88 -22.91 -3.87
CA PRO A 233 -1.51 -22.60 -5.16
C PRO A 233 -1.11 -21.18 -5.61
N ARG A 234 -1.64 -20.72 -6.75
CA ARG A 234 -1.55 -19.30 -7.13
C ARG A 234 -2.03 -18.40 -5.98
N PRO A 235 -1.53 -17.16 -5.84
CA PRO A 235 -2.04 -16.25 -4.82
C PRO A 235 -3.56 -16.13 -4.86
N PHE A 236 -4.20 -16.15 -3.70
CA PHE A 236 -5.62 -15.88 -3.59
C PHE A 236 -5.88 -14.42 -3.95
N ASP A 237 -6.82 -14.19 -4.87
CA ASP A 237 -7.21 -12.85 -5.29
C ASP A 237 -8.07 -12.18 -4.20
N GLY A 238 -7.40 -11.64 -3.18
CA GLY A 238 -7.95 -11.23 -1.89
C GLY A 238 -8.53 -9.81 -1.82
N PHE A 239 -9.16 -9.28 -2.88
CA PHE A 239 -9.78 -7.96 -2.80
C PHE A 239 -11.11 -7.95 -2.03
N VAL A 240 -11.48 -6.80 -1.48
CA VAL A 240 -12.84 -6.50 -1.02
C VAL A 240 -13.50 -5.59 -2.05
N GLU A 241 -14.69 -5.97 -2.51
CA GLU A 241 -15.39 -5.24 -3.58
C GLU A 241 -16.41 -4.24 -3.01
N HIS A 242 -16.44 -3.04 -3.61
CA HIS A 242 -17.43 -2.02 -3.33
C HIS A 242 -17.98 -1.43 -4.63
N THR A 243 -19.30 -1.25 -4.70
CA THR A 243 -19.90 -0.41 -5.74
C THR A 243 -19.73 1.06 -5.39
N LYS A 244 -19.12 1.83 -6.29
CA LYS A 244 -18.91 3.28 -6.14
C LYS A 244 -19.48 4.01 -7.34
N ARG A 245 -19.98 5.24 -7.13
CA ARG A 245 -20.38 6.13 -8.22
C ARG A 245 -19.29 7.16 -8.46
N VAL A 246 -18.83 7.29 -9.70
CA VAL A 246 -17.85 8.30 -10.10
C VAL A 246 -18.53 9.67 -10.12
N SER A 247 -17.92 10.67 -9.49
CA SER A 247 -18.42 12.04 -9.47
C SER A 247 -18.36 12.70 -10.86
N PRO A 248 -19.03 13.85 -11.07
CA PRO A 248 -18.85 14.66 -12.28
C PRO A 248 -17.41 15.15 -12.49
N THR A 249 -16.62 15.25 -11.42
CA THR A 249 -15.20 15.61 -11.45
C THR A 249 -14.28 14.41 -11.63
N CYS A 250 -14.83 13.26 -12.04
CA CYS A 250 -14.11 12.03 -12.32
C CYS A 250 -13.41 11.43 -11.08
N LEU A 251 -14.02 11.53 -9.90
CA LEU A 251 -13.45 11.03 -8.64
C LEU A 251 -14.34 9.97 -8.00
N ILE A 252 -13.72 8.98 -7.34
CA ILE A 252 -14.36 8.08 -6.37
C ILE A 252 -13.87 8.37 -4.96
N HIS A 253 -14.71 8.09 -3.96
CA HIS A 253 -14.37 8.29 -2.55
C HIS A 253 -14.18 6.98 -1.80
N PHE A 254 -13.03 6.83 -1.15
CA PHE A 254 -12.70 5.68 -0.32
C PHE A 254 -11.77 6.08 0.83
N GLU A 255 -12.09 5.63 2.06
CA GLU A 255 -11.31 5.90 3.27
C GLU A 255 -10.89 7.37 3.46
N ARG A 256 -11.84 8.29 3.27
CA ARG A 256 -11.64 9.76 3.32
C ARG A 256 -10.86 10.35 2.15
N ASN A 257 -10.16 9.53 1.38
CA ASN A 257 -9.42 9.93 0.19
C ASN A 257 -10.31 9.95 -1.06
N ARG A 258 -9.85 10.65 -2.08
CA ARG A 258 -10.49 10.73 -3.40
C ARG A 258 -9.49 10.29 -4.46
N TYR A 259 -9.93 9.47 -5.39
CA TYR A 259 -9.09 8.92 -6.44
C TYR A 259 -9.73 9.19 -7.79
N SER A 260 -8.93 9.66 -8.75
CA SER A 260 -9.42 9.92 -10.10
C SER A 260 -9.72 8.65 -10.89
N VAL A 261 -10.68 8.74 -11.81
CA VAL A 261 -11.11 7.66 -12.70
C VAL A 261 -11.19 8.23 -14.11
N PRO A 262 -10.89 7.45 -15.18
CA PRO A 262 -10.96 7.98 -16.54
C PRO A 262 -12.30 8.65 -16.84
N ALA A 263 -12.24 9.84 -17.46
CA ALA A 263 -13.40 10.69 -17.70
C ALA A 263 -14.59 10.04 -18.42
N PRO A 264 -14.42 9.06 -19.33
CA PRO A 264 -15.56 8.34 -19.91
C PRO A 264 -16.50 7.70 -18.88
N TYR A 265 -16.01 7.40 -17.67
CA TYR A 265 -16.76 6.80 -16.58
C TYR A 265 -17.37 7.81 -15.60
N ALA A 266 -17.23 9.12 -15.84
CA ALA A 266 -17.85 10.14 -15.00
C ALA A 266 -19.38 9.94 -14.90
N ASN A 267 -19.94 10.13 -13.70
CA ASN A 267 -21.35 9.90 -13.36
C ASN A 267 -21.86 8.45 -13.48
N ARG A 268 -20.99 7.46 -13.74
CA ARG A 268 -21.34 6.03 -13.85
C ARG A 268 -21.02 5.27 -12.55
N PRO A 269 -21.73 4.16 -12.27
CA PRO A 269 -21.30 3.20 -11.26
C PRO A 269 -20.07 2.41 -11.75
N VAL A 270 -19.15 2.12 -10.84
CA VAL A 270 -17.94 1.32 -11.06
C VAL A 270 -17.74 0.36 -9.89
N SER A 271 -17.03 -0.74 -10.12
CA SER A 271 -16.56 -1.64 -9.07
C SER A 271 -15.19 -1.16 -8.56
N LEU A 272 -15.07 -0.94 -7.27
CA LEU A 272 -13.82 -0.69 -6.58
C LEU A 272 -13.37 -1.96 -5.87
N ARG A 273 -12.26 -2.54 -6.33
CA ARG A 273 -11.59 -3.69 -5.71
C ARG A 273 -10.45 -3.19 -4.83
N VAL A 274 -10.59 -3.40 -3.54
CA VAL A 274 -9.66 -2.91 -2.51
C VAL A 274 -8.71 -4.03 -2.12
N TYR A 275 -7.41 -3.82 -2.33
CA TYR A 275 -6.34 -4.69 -1.85
C TYR A 275 -5.64 -4.03 -0.65
N ALA A 276 -4.68 -4.74 -0.04
CA ALA A 276 -3.95 -4.26 1.13
C ALA A 276 -3.20 -2.94 0.86
N ASP A 277 -2.61 -2.81 -0.33
CA ASP A 277 -1.71 -1.73 -0.73
C ASP A 277 -2.23 -0.89 -1.91
N ARG A 278 -3.22 -1.39 -2.66
CA ARG A 278 -3.74 -0.75 -3.88
C ARG A 278 -5.25 -0.78 -4.01
N LEU A 279 -5.75 0.06 -4.90
CA LEU A 279 -7.14 0.16 -5.32
C LEU A 279 -7.23 -0.08 -6.82
N VAL A 280 -8.04 -1.03 -7.24
CA VAL A 280 -8.29 -1.31 -8.66
C VAL A 280 -9.73 -0.94 -8.97
N VAL A 281 -9.93 -0.10 -9.97
CA VAL A 281 -11.26 0.27 -10.44
C VAL A 281 -11.57 -0.54 -11.69
N ALA A 282 -12.72 -1.19 -11.70
CA ALA A 282 -13.21 -1.99 -12.81
C ALA A 282 -14.60 -1.52 -13.25
N ALA A 283 -14.84 -1.53 -14.55
CA ALA A 283 -16.13 -1.24 -15.16
C ALA A 283 -16.32 -2.15 -16.38
N GLU A 284 -17.54 -2.60 -16.63
CA GLU A 284 -17.88 -3.36 -17.85
C GLU A 284 -16.99 -4.62 -18.05
N GLY A 285 -16.58 -5.25 -16.95
CA GLY A 285 -15.71 -6.45 -16.96
C GLY A 285 -14.22 -6.17 -17.17
N GLN A 286 -13.81 -4.91 -17.31
CA GLN A 286 -12.42 -4.51 -17.54
C GLN A 286 -11.86 -3.69 -16.39
N ILE A 287 -10.55 -3.80 -16.16
CA ILE A 287 -9.82 -2.89 -15.26
C ILE A 287 -9.60 -1.57 -15.99
N ILE A 288 -10.02 -0.46 -15.39
CA ILE A 288 -9.98 0.86 -16.02
C ILE A 288 -8.89 1.77 -15.46
N CYS A 289 -8.54 1.61 -14.18
CA CYS A 289 -7.38 2.26 -13.56
C CYS A 289 -7.01 1.58 -12.23
N GLU A 290 -5.80 1.88 -11.77
CA GLU A 290 -5.25 1.43 -10.49
C GLU A 290 -4.65 2.62 -9.74
N HIS A 291 -4.75 2.62 -8.42
CA HIS A 291 -4.15 3.63 -7.54
C HIS A 291 -3.44 2.95 -6.38
N GLN A 292 -2.33 3.54 -5.92
CA GLN A 292 -1.80 3.23 -4.59
C GLN A 292 -2.84 3.59 -3.54
N ARG A 293 -3.11 2.69 -2.59
CA ARG A 293 -4.04 2.95 -1.50
C ARG A 293 -3.35 3.79 -0.43
N LEU A 294 -3.93 4.96 -0.16
CA LEU A 294 -3.50 5.81 0.95
C LEU A 294 -4.31 5.48 2.20
N ILE A 295 -3.61 5.09 3.27
CA ILE A 295 -4.21 4.73 4.57
C ILE A 295 -3.68 5.70 5.62
N GLU A 296 -4.55 6.57 6.12
CA GLU A 296 -4.22 7.51 7.19
C GLU A 296 -4.82 7.06 8.53
N ARG A 297 -3.97 6.76 9.51
CA ARG A 297 -4.42 6.46 10.88
C ARG A 297 -4.74 7.72 11.68
N ASN A 298 -4.25 8.88 11.27
CA ASN A 298 -4.50 10.12 11.97
C ASN A 298 -5.88 10.67 11.60
N HIS A 299 -6.83 10.60 12.54
CA HIS A 299 -8.19 11.06 12.29
C HIS A 299 -8.34 12.59 12.20
N HIS A 300 -7.28 13.35 12.47
CA HIS A 300 -7.27 14.81 12.47
C HIS A 300 -6.83 15.44 11.13
N GLY A 301 -6.34 14.65 10.17
CA GLY A 301 -6.00 15.13 8.82
C GLY A 301 -7.22 15.27 7.91
N ALA A 302 -7.16 16.21 6.95
CA ALA A 302 -8.09 16.24 5.83
C ALA A 302 -7.69 15.15 4.82
N GLY A 303 -8.66 14.42 4.28
CA GLY A 303 -8.38 13.40 3.27
C GLY A 303 -7.76 13.99 2.00
N GLN A 304 -6.95 13.20 1.32
CA GLN A 304 -6.20 13.61 0.14
C GLN A 304 -6.98 13.34 -1.16
N THR A 305 -6.64 14.06 -2.23
CA THR A 305 -7.15 13.77 -3.57
C THR A 305 -5.97 13.39 -4.46
N VAL A 306 -6.01 12.16 -4.99
CA VAL A 306 -5.00 11.61 -5.89
C VAL A 306 -5.49 11.75 -7.32
N TYR A 307 -4.79 12.57 -8.10
CA TYR A 307 -5.07 12.77 -9.51
C TYR A 307 -4.12 11.96 -10.37
N ASP A 308 -4.67 11.34 -11.41
CA ASP A 308 -3.92 10.98 -12.60
C ASP A 308 -4.43 11.91 -13.71
N TRP A 309 -3.55 12.78 -14.19
CA TRP A 309 -3.88 13.75 -15.24
C TRP A 309 -4.34 13.07 -16.54
N ARG A 310 -3.91 11.82 -16.79
CA ARG A 310 -4.29 11.03 -17.98
C ARG A 310 -5.79 10.75 -18.00
N HIS A 311 -6.40 10.59 -16.83
CA HIS A 311 -7.85 10.40 -16.70
C HIS A 311 -8.67 11.56 -17.27
N TYR A 312 -8.08 12.75 -17.41
CA TYR A 312 -8.77 13.96 -17.85
C TYR A 312 -8.47 14.35 -19.30
N LEU A 313 -7.65 13.58 -20.03
CA LEU A 313 -7.25 13.93 -21.40
C LEU A 313 -8.43 14.03 -22.38
N ALA A 314 -9.40 13.11 -22.28
CA ALA A 314 -10.63 13.17 -23.08
C ALA A 314 -11.48 14.43 -22.79
N VAL A 315 -11.39 14.97 -21.57
CA VAL A 315 -12.03 16.24 -21.21
C VAL A 315 -11.28 17.41 -21.83
N LEU A 316 -9.94 17.40 -21.76
CA LEU A 316 -9.10 18.45 -22.32
C LEU A 316 -9.29 18.62 -23.83
N GLN A 317 -9.40 17.52 -24.58
CA GLN A 317 -9.66 17.56 -26.02
C GLN A 317 -10.94 18.34 -26.38
N ARG A 318 -11.94 18.33 -25.49
CA ARG A 318 -13.20 19.09 -25.68
C ARG A 318 -13.18 20.47 -25.03
N LYS A 319 -12.40 20.64 -23.96
CA LYS A 319 -12.33 21.86 -23.15
C LYS A 319 -10.87 22.23 -22.83
N PRO A 320 -10.10 22.76 -23.80
CA PRO A 320 -8.67 23.06 -23.61
C PRO A 320 -8.40 24.07 -22.48
N GLY A 321 -9.32 25.00 -22.26
CA GLY A 321 -9.21 26.00 -21.18
C GLY A 321 -9.11 25.41 -19.77
N ALA A 322 -9.57 24.16 -19.56
CA ALA A 322 -9.45 23.48 -18.26
C ALA A 322 -7.98 23.21 -17.87
N LEU A 323 -7.05 23.23 -18.82
CA LEU A 323 -5.63 23.04 -18.59
C LEU A 323 -5.00 24.12 -17.69
N ARG A 324 -5.55 25.35 -17.70
CA ARG A 324 -4.95 26.50 -16.99
C ARG A 324 -5.04 26.38 -15.47
N ASN A 325 -6.19 25.95 -14.96
CA ASN A 325 -6.52 25.93 -13.53
C ASN A 325 -7.01 24.55 -13.05
N GLY A 326 -6.94 23.52 -13.89
CA GLY A 326 -7.39 22.18 -13.53
C GLY A 326 -6.45 21.54 -12.51
N ALA A 327 -6.99 21.19 -11.34
CA ALA A 327 -6.22 20.53 -10.28
C ALA A 327 -5.41 19.30 -10.74
N PRO A 328 -5.93 18.40 -11.61
CA PRO A 328 -5.13 17.26 -12.09
C PRO A 328 -3.83 17.65 -12.81
N PHE A 329 -3.77 18.83 -13.42
CA PHE A 329 -2.63 19.26 -14.22
C PHE A 329 -1.55 19.97 -13.41
N GLN A 330 -1.81 20.23 -12.12
CA GLN A 330 -0.78 20.76 -11.22
C GLN A 330 0.33 19.74 -10.95
N GLU A 331 0.05 18.45 -11.13
CA GLU A 331 1.00 17.35 -10.92
C GLU A 331 1.67 16.88 -12.22
N LEU A 332 1.55 17.65 -13.32
CA LEU A 332 2.22 17.31 -14.58
C LEU A 332 3.75 17.20 -14.40
N PRO A 333 4.39 16.26 -15.12
CA PRO A 333 5.84 16.21 -15.28
C PRO A 333 6.46 17.58 -15.62
N VAL A 334 7.68 17.82 -15.12
CA VAL A 334 8.37 19.11 -15.25
C VAL A 334 8.53 19.54 -16.71
N ALA A 335 8.86 18.61 -17.61
CA ALA A 335 8.96 18.88 -19.05
C ALA A 335 7.64 19.42 -19.64
N PHE A 336 6.52 18.79 -19.31
CA PHE A 336 5.20 19.25 -19.74
C PHE A 336 4.82 20.62 -19.15
N LYS A 337 5.18 20.90 -17.89
CA LYS A 337 4.98 22.24 -17.30
C LYS A 337 5.81 23.32 -18.00
N ARG A 338 7.06 23.01 -18.34
CA ARG A 338 7.93 23.91 -19.12
C ARG A 338 7.34 24.17 -20.51
N LEU A 339 6.88 23.12 -21.19
CA LEU A 339 6.21 23.23 -22.47
C LEU A 339 4.93 24.06 -22.39
N GLN A 340 4.09 23.80 -21.39
CA GLN A 340 2.86 24.57 -21.13
C GLN A 340 3.18 26.06 -20.97
N THR A 341 4.23 26.40 -20.23
CA THR A 341 4.66 27.79 -20.01
C THR A 341 5.15 28.46 -21.30
N ALA A 342 5.79 27.69 -22.19
CA ALA A 342 6.24 28.18 -23.49
C ALA A 342 5.05 28.38 -24.46
N LEU A 343 4.17 27.39 -24.57
CA LEU A 343 3.03 27.40 -25.50
C LEU A 343 1.96 28.40 -25.09
N LEU A 344 1.65 28.55 -23.80
CA LEU A 344 0.60 29.48 -23.34
C LEU A 344 0.90 30.97 -23.63
N LYS A 345 2.14 31.32 -24.01
CA LYS A 345 2.48 32.67 -24.48
C LYS A 345 2.00 32.94 -25.91
N GLN A 346 1.69 31.89 -26.67
CA GLN A 346 1.29 31.96 -28.07
C GLN A 346 -0.25 31.88 -28.20
N PRO A 347 -0.86 32.59 -29.16
CA PRO A 347 -2.27 32.42 -29.48
C PRO A 347 -2.56 30.97 -29.89
N GLY A 348 -3.51 30.30 -29.20
CA GLY A 348 -3.88 28.91 -29.48
C GLY A 348 -2.96 27.84 -28.87
N GLY A 349 -1.96 28.24 -28.07
CA GLY A 349 -1.03 27.28 -27.47
C GLY A 349 -1.65 26.37 -26.41
N ASP A 350 -2.84 26.69 -25.88
CA ASP A 350 -3.61 25.79 -25.02
C ASP A 350 -4.11 24.55 -25.80
N ARG A 351 -4.62 24.76 -27.02
CA ARG A 351 -5.01 23.67 -27.91
C ARG A 351 -3.82 22.83 -28.34
N GLU A 352 -2.71 23.49 -28.69
CA GLU A 352 -1.48 22.82 -29.08
C GLU A 352 -0.91 21.96 -27.93
N MET A 353 -0.92 22.49 -26.70
CA MET A 353 -0.50 21.75 -25.51
C MET A 353 -1.39 20.54 -25.26
N VAL A 354 -2.71 20.67 -25.42
CA VAL A 354 -3.64 19.53 -25.31
C VAL A 354 -3.37 18.47 -26.35
N GLU A 355 -3.07 18.87 -27.59
CA GLU A 355 -2.73 17.94 -28.67
C GLU A 355 -1.42 17.20 -28.40
N VAL A 356 -0.42 17.86 -27.79
CA VAL A 356 0.81 17.19 -27.33
C VAL A 356 0.55 16.22 -26.19
N LEU A 357 -0.22 16.63 -25.17
CA LEU A 357 -0.58 15.75 -24.06
C LEU A 357 -1.38 14.51 -24.52
N ALA A 358 -2.23 14.68 -25.53
CA ALA A 358 -2.99 13.58 -26.12
C ALA A 358 -2.12 12.53 -26.82
N LEU A 359 -0.85 12.82 -27.14
CA LEU A 359 0.09 11.83 -27.69
C LEU A 359 0.33 10.68 -26.72
N VAL A 360 0.22 10.92 -25.41
CA VAL A 360 0.37 9.88 -24.38
C VAL A 360 -0.77 8.83 -24.42
N LEU A 361 -1.86 9.10 -25.14
CA LEU A 361 -2.91 8.10 -25.40
C LEU A 361 -2.50 7.06 -26.45
N HIS A 362 -1.48 7.36 -27.27
CA HIS A 362 -1.10 6.56 -28.43
C HIS A 362 0.37 6.14 -28.40
N HIS A 363 1.18 6.76 -27.54
CA HIS A 363 2.61 6.54 -27.43
C HIS A 363 3.00 6.36 -25.96
N ASP A 364 4.13 5.69 -25.74
CA ASP A 364 4.74 5.62 -24.42
C ASP A 364 5.03 7.03 -23.86
N GLU A 365 4.70 7.24 -22.59
CA GLU A 365 4.83 8.55 -21.96
C GLU A 365 6.27 9.02 -21.88
N GLN A 366 7.22 8.12 -21.59
CA GLN A 366 8.63 8.49 -21.49
C GLN A 366 9.17 8.91 -22.86
N ALA A 367 8.74 8.26 -23.94
CA ALA A 367 9.05 8.69 -25.30
C ALA A 367 8.51 10.10 -25.62
N VAL A 368 7.27 10.40 -25.22
CA VAL A 368 6.68 11.74 -25.41
C VAL A 368 7.40 12.78 -24.55
N LEU A 369 7.72 12.47 -23.30
CA LEU A 369 8.47 13.34 -22.40
C LEU A 369 9.86 13.66 -22.97
N ALA A 370 10.60 12.64 -23.39
CA ALA A 370 11.92 12.81 -24.01
C ALA A 370 11.84 13.66 -25.29
N ALA A 371 10.81 13.47 -26.11
CA ALA A 371 10.58 14.30 -27.29
C ALA A 371 10.33 15.77 -26.94
N VAL A 372 9.56 16.02 -25.86
CA VAL A 372 9.32 17.38 -25.35
C VAL A 372 10.59 18.01 -24.80
N GLU A 373 11.41 17.27 -24.06
CA GLU A 373 12.68 17.76 -23.52
C GLU A 373 13.64 18.17 -24.63
N LEU A 374 13.86 17.31 -25.61
CA LEU A 374 14.70 17.60 -26.78
C LEU A 374 14.16 18.79 -27.60
N ALA A 375 12.84 18.88 -27.76
CA ALA A 375 12.20 20.02 -28.42
C ALA A 375 12.47 21.34 -27.68
N LEU A 376 12.36 21.33 -26.35
CA LEU A 376 12.65 22.49 -25.51
C LEU A 376 14.13 22.89 -25.55
N GLU A 377 15.05 21.91 -25.56
CA GLU A 377 16.50 22.14 -25.67
C GLU A 377 16.90 22.75 -27.02
N SER A 378 16.22 22.36 -28.10
CA SER A 378 16.42 22.94 -29.43
C SER A 378 15.87 24.36 -29.58
N GLY A 379 15.14 24.87 -28.57
CA GLY A 379 14.44 26.16 -28.62
C GLY A 379 13.15 26.17 -29.44
N ALA A 380 12.76 25.03 -30.03
CA ALA A 380 11.57 24.90 -30.86
C ALA A 380 10.43 24.17 -30.12
N ALA A 381 9.71 24.90 -29.28
CA ALA A 381 8.56 24.39 -28.52
C ALA A 381 7.27 24.42 -29.36
N SER A 382 7.17 23.60 -30.41
CA SER A 382 5.94 23.41 -31.20
C SER A 382 5.57 21.94 -31.32
N LYS A 383 4.27 21.65 -31.47
CA LYS A 383 3.72 20.31 -31.68
C LYS A 383 4.39 19.62 -32.86
N THR A 384 4.54 20.31 -33.99
CA THR A 384 5.15 19.74 -35.20
C THR A 384 6.58 19.30 -34.93
N HIS A 385 7.34 20.10 -34.20
CA HIS A 385 8.70 19.74 -33.83
C HIS A 385 8.73 18.54 -32.86
N ILE A 386 7.89 18.55 -31.84
CA ILE A 386 7.75 17.44 -30.88
C ILE A 386 7.37 16.14 -31.59
N LEU A 387 6.40 16.17 -32.50
CA LEU A 387 6.01 15.00 -33.31
C LEU A 387 7.18 14.49 -34.16
N ASN A 388 7.93 15.39 -34.79
CA ASN A 388 9.09 15.02 -35.60
C ASN A 388 10.22 14.42 -34.76
N VAL A 389 10.42 14.89 -33.53
CA VAL A 389 11.39 14.30 -32.59
C VAL A 389 10.88 12.95 -32.10
N LEU A 390 9.61 12.84 -31.71
CA LEU A 390 8.99 11.61 -31.26
C LEU A 390 9.08 10.50 -32.31
N HIS A 391 8.74 10.80 -33.57
CA HIS A 391 8.89 9.83 -34.66
C HIS A 391 10.35 9.41 -34.87
N ARG A 392 11.32 10.32 -34.74
CA ARG A 392 12.74 9.96 -34.82
C ARG A 392 13.18 9.04 -33.69
N LEU A 393 12.70 9.28 -32.46
CA LEU A 393 12.97 8.43 -31.30
C LEU A 393 12.38 7.02 -31.50
N LEU A 394 11.17 6.93 -32.04
CA LEU A 394 10.48 5.65 -32.29
C LEU A 394 11.08 4.88 -33.48
N ASP A 395 11.48 5.58 -34.54
CA ASP A 395 12.07 4.96 -35.74
C ASP A 395 13.49 4.43 -35.51
N GLY A 396 14.17 4.86 -34.43
CA GLY A 396 15.54 4.44 -34.10
C GLY A 396 16.60 4.86 -35.13
N LYS A 397 16.24 5.70 -36.10
CA LYS A 397 17.17 6.16 -37.13
C LYS A 397 18.14 7.17 -36.52
N PRO A 398 19.46 6.99 -36.71
CA PRO A 398 20.44 7.95 -36.22
C PRO A 398 20.15 9.32 -36.83
N ALA A 399 20.40 10.37 -36.04
CA ALA A 399 20.29 11.73 -36.54
C ALA A 399 21.10 11.84 -37.84
N PRO A 400 20.53 12.44 -38.91
CA PRO A 400 21.28 12.62 -40.15
C PRO A 400 22.58 13.36 -39.82
N ALA A 401 23.69 12.90 -40.41
CA ALA A 401 24.99 13.50 -40.18
C ALA A 401 24.90 15.02 -40.43
N PRO A 402 25.50 15.86 -39.57
CA PRO A 402 25.50 17.30 -39.77
C PRO A 402 26.01 17.60 -41.17
N VAL A 403 25.21 18.30 -41.97
CA VAL A 403 25.60 18.69 -43.32
C VAL A 403 26.79 19.63 -43.17
N THR A 404 27.97 19.13 -43.49
CA THR A 404 29.18 19.94 -43.59
C THR A 404 29.04 20.74 -44.88
N SER A 405 28.66 22.01 -44.77
CA SER A 405 28.70 22.91 -45.91
C SER A 405 30.14 22.95 -46.44
N PRO A 406 30.40 22.63 -47.71
CA PRO A 406 31.72 22.78 -48.29
C PRO A 406 32.22 24.20 -48.06
N GLN A 407 33.51 24.39 -47.73
CA GLN A 407 34.10 25.73 -47.64
C GLN A 407 33.92 26.56 -48.93
N ALA A 408 33.68 25.89 -50.06
CA ALA A 408 33.34 26.52 -51.34
C ALA A 408 31.96 27.21 -51.36
N LEU A 409 31.05 26.86 -50.44
CA LEU A 409 29.74 27.52 -50.25
C LEU A 409 29.79 28.64 -49.21
N LYS A 410 30.95 29.27 -49.03
CA LYS A 410 31.07 30.51 -48.26
C LYS A 410 30.58 31.65 -49.15
N LEU A 411 29.52 32.33 -48.76
CA LEU A 411 29.01 33.47 -49.52
C LEU A 411 30.12 34.54 -49.57
N ALA A 412 30.61 34.84 -50.78
CA ALA A 412 31.59 35.92 -50.98
C ALA A 412 31.00 37.28 -50.57
N VAL A 413 29.67 37.39 -50.60
CA VAL A 413 28.90 38.53 -50.12
C VAL A 413 27.84 38.01 -49.18
N GLU A 414 28.03 38.24 -47.89
CA GLU A 414 27.01 37.93 -46.88
C GLU A 414 25.74 38.75 -47.17
N PRO A 415 24.55 38.12 -47.22
CA PRO A 415 23.31 38.82 -47.43
C PRO A 415 23.07 39.75 -46.24
N GLN A 416 23.22 41.04 -46.47
CA GLN A 416 22.81 42.05 -45.51
C GLN A 416 21.28 42.06 -45.45
N ALA A 417 20.71 41.85 -44.26
CA ALA A 417 19.29 42.06 -44.00
C ALA A 417 18.96 43.57 -44.05
N ASN A 418 19.06 44.14 -45.25
CA ASN A 418 18.92 45.57 -45.52
C ASN A 418 17.68 45.79 -46.38
N VAL A 419 16.55 46.02 -45.72
CA VAL A 419 15.26 46.31 -46.37
C VAL A 419 15.27 47.62 -47.17
N LEU A 420 16.23 48.54 -46.92
CA LEU A 420 16.36 49.80 -47.67
C LEU A 420 16.83 49.58 -49.13
N ARG A 421 17.39 48.41 -49.46
CA ARG A 421 17.70 48.06 -50.86
C ARG A 421 16.45 47.99 -51.73
N TYR A 422 15.29 47.64 -51.15
CA TYR A 422 14.01 47.66 -51.88
C TYR A 422 13.52 49.08 -52.14
N ASP A 423 13.81 50.03 -51.24
CA ASP A 423 13.43 51.43 -51.41
C ASP A 423 14.23 52.13 -52.51
N GLN A 424 15.50 51.75 -52.71
CA GLN A 424 16.33 52.24 -53.82
C GLN A 424 15.81 51.81 -55.21
N LEU A 425 15.14 50.65 -55.31
CA LEU A 425 14.48 50.22 -56.55
C LEU A 425 13.22 51.04 -56.89
N ARG A 426 12.67 51.79 -55.92
CA ARG A 426 11.55 52.72 -56.14
C ARG A 426 12.00 54.11 -56.61
N GLU A 427 13.28 54.46 -56.47
CA GLU A 427 13.81 55.78 -56.83
C GLU A 427 14.34 55.88 -58.27
N VAL A 428 14.26 54.82 -59.07
CA VAL A 428 14.47 54.93 -60.53
C VAL A 428 13.32 55.75 -61.11
N ARG A 429 13.51 57.07 -61.12
CA ARG A 429 12.77 58.00 -61.95
C ARG A 429 12.94 57.57 -63.41
N TYR A 430 11.90 56.99 -63.99
CA TYR A 430 11.68 57.13 -65.42
C TYR A 430 11.50 58.63 -65.69
N ALA A 431 12.57 59.28 -66.13
CA ALA A 431 12.53 60.63 -66.66
C ALA A 431 13.02 60.59 -68.11
N SER A 432 12.06 60.90 -68.99
CA SER A 432 12.17 61.27 -70.41
C SER A 432 12.32 60.13 -71.41
#